data_AF-A0A967Y964-F1
#
_entry.id   AF-A0A967Y964-F1
#
_cell.length_a   1.000
_cell.length_b   1.000
_cell.length_c   1.000
_cell.angle_alpha   90.00
_cell.angle_beta   90.00
_cell.angle_gamma   90.00
#
_symmetry.space_group_name_H-M   'P 1'
#
loop_
_entity.id
_entity.type
_entity.pdbx_description
1 polymer ?
#
loop_
_entity_poly.entity_id
_entity_poly.type
_entity_poly.pdbx_seq_one_letter_code
_entity_poly.pdbx_strand_id
1 'polypeptide(L)'
;TAYPPQKFACLGDHDHWSNPSRITSGLSDCGWTFLRNEHRVVKYKGSRILITGITYIYSQRLAKASLTTILEEKAPPSDLKILLVHQPSPMVIETAQEYGYDLVLAGHTHGGQVVFRPFGFSLTLSQFESIFYTGYHRYKDMPVVVTNGIGLTLAPLRYHAPAEVCKITLVKK
;
A
#
# COMPACT_ATOMS: atom_id res chain seq x y z
N THR A 1 8.07 -15.38 24.31
CA THR A 1 8.99 -14.96 23.24
C THR A 1 8.63 -13.54 22.84
N ALA A 2 9.59 -12.61 22.81
CA ALA A 2 9.33 -11.26 22.31
C ALA A 2 9.13 -11.32 20.78
N TYR A 3 8.11 -10.64 20.26
CA TYR A 3 7.91 -10.45 18.83
C TYR A 3 8.40 -9.05 18.48
N PRO A 4 9.66 -8.87 18.03
CA PRO A 4 10.19 -7.55 17.75
C PRO A 4 9.39 -6.88 16.62
N PRO A 5 9.26 -5.55 16.63
CA PRO A 5 8.64 -4.82 15.52
C PRO A 5 9.36 -5.13 14.21
N GLN A 6 8.61 -5.50 13.18
CA GLN A 6 9.13 -5.67 11.82
C GLN A 6 8.71 -4.48 10.97
N LYS A 7 9.62 -4.01 10.12
CA LYS A 7 9.43 -2.84 9.27
C LYS A 7 9.50 -3.27 7.82
N PHE A 8 8.43 -3.02 7.07
CA PHE A 8 8.32 -3.35 5.65
C PHE A 8 8.03 -2.08 4.86
N ALA A 9 8.63 -1.96 3.68
CA ALA A 9 8.41 -0.86 2.76
C ALA A 9 8.21 -1.37 1.33
N CYS A 10 7.48 -0.61 0.53
CA CYS A 10 7.50 -0.71 -0.93
C CYS A 10 7.94 0.65 -1.47
N LEU A 11 8.57 0.66 -2.66
CA LEU A 11 8.99 1.90 -3.29
C LEU A 11 7.81 2.55 -4.02
N GLY A 12 7.74 3.87 -3.93
CA GLY A 12 6.82 4.69 -4.69
C GLY A 12 7.42 5.32 -5.93
N ASP A 13 6.59 6.04 -6.67
CA ASP A 13 6.99 6.74 -7.90
C ASP A 13 8.17 7.68 -7.66
N HIS A 14 8.07 8.51 -6.62
CA HIS A 14 9.11 9.48 -6.26
C HIS A 14 10.42 8.83 -5.83
N ASP A 15 10.39 7.63 -5.23
CA ASP A 15 11.62 6.93 -4.88
C ASP A 15 12.34 6.46 -6.15
N HIS A 16 11.58 5.96 -7.12
CA HIS A 16 12.09 5.53 -8.42
C HIS A 16 12.60 6.70 -9.28
N TRP A 17 11.93 7.86 -9.23
CA TRP A 17 12.37 9.07 -9.94
C TRP A 17 13.58 9.76 -9.29
N SER A 18 13.84 9.47 -8.02
CA SER A 18 14.97 10.03 -7.27
C SER A 18 16.20 9.12 -7.41
N ASN A 19 16.53 8.36 -6.36
CA ASN A 19 17.62 7.40 -6.38
C ASN A 19 17.16 6.17 -5.58
N PRO A 20 16.52 5.19 -6.22
CA PRO A 20 15.93 4.06 -5.53
C PRO A 20 16.98 3.26 -4.74
N SER A 21 18.20 3.12 -5.26
CA SER A 21 19.30 2.44 -4.59
C SER A 21 19.68 3.12 -3.28
N ARG A 22 19.88 4.45 -3.29
CA ARG A 22 20.23 5.23 -2.10
C ARG A 22 19.13 5.16 -1.04
N ILE A 23 17.87 5.28 -1.46
CA ILE A 23 16.71 5.21 -0.57
C ILE A 23 16.63 3.81 0.07
N THR A 24 16.75 2.75 -0.74
CA THR A 24 16.71 1.39 -0.19
C THR A 24 17.86 1.08 0.73
N SER A 25 19.08 1.53 0.42
CA SER A 25 20.23 1.33 1.31
C SER A 25 20.00 2.02 2.65
N GLY A 26 19.70 3.32 2.64
CA GLY A 26 19.57 4.09 3.88
C GLY A 26 18.42 3.64 4.79
N LEU A 27 17.31 3.18 4.20
CA LEU A 27 16.21 2.60 4.99
C LEU A 27 16.52 1.18 5.44
N SER A 28 17.27 0.38 4.66
CA SER A 28 17.74 -0.93 5.11
C SER A 28 18.69 -0.82 6.30
N ASP A 29 19.57 0.19 6.33
CA ASP A 29 20.43 0.50 7.47
C ASP A 29 19.62 0.86 8.73
N CYS A 30 18.39 1.36 8.56
CA CYS A 30 17.42 1.62 9.63
C CYS A 30 16.53 0.40 9.99
N GLY A 31 16.82 -0.78 9.42
CA GLY A 31 16.12 -2.03 9.68
C GLY A 31 14.82 -2.22 8.90
N TRP A 32 14.63 -1.51 7.77
CA TRP A 32 13.47 -1.73 6.89
C TRP A 32 13.76 -2.84 5.87
N THR A 33 12.77 -3.71 5.65
CA THR A 33 12.78 -4.68 4.55
C THR A 33 11.97 -4.15 3.39
N PHE A 34 12.59 -3.98 2.23
CA PHE A 34 11.87 -3.62 1.01
C PHE A 34 11.28 -4.85 0.35
N LEU A 35 10.02 -4.75 -0.05
CA LEU A 35 9.30 -5.78 -0.76
C LEU A 35 9.09 -5.35 -2.21
N ARG A 36 9.59 -6.14 -3.15
CA ARG A 36 9.49 -5.92 -4.60
C ARG A 36 8.94 -7.17 -5.28
N ASN A 37 7.64 -7.21 -5.51
CA ASN A 37 6.94 -8.35 -6.10
C ASN A 37 7.24 -9.67 -5.36
N GLU A 38 7.17 -9.63 -4.03
CA GLU A 38 7.58 -10.76 -3.20
C GLU A 38 6.77 -10.91 -1.92
N HIS A 39 6.88 -12.10 -1.33
CA HIS A 39 6.23 -12.51 -0.10
C HIS A 39 7.19 -12.48 1.10
N ARG A 40 6.68 -12.11 2.27
CA ARG A 40 7.31 -12.31 3.58
C ARG A 40 6.31 -12.84 4.58
N VAL A 41 6.70 -13.88 5.31
CA VAL A 41 5.88 -14.45 6.39
C VAL A 41 6.39 -13.97 7.73
N VAL A 42 5.51 -13.33 8.48
CA VAL A 42 5.70 -12.91 9.86
C VAL A 42 5.01 -13.89 10.79
N LYS A 43 5.76 -14.48 11.72
CA LYS A 43 5.16 -15.28 12.80
C LYS A 43 4.84 -14.38 13.98
N TYR A 44 3.58 -14.35 14.40
CA TYR A 44 3.13 -13.55 15.53
C TYR A 44 2.09 -14.31 16.35
N LYS A 45 2.36 -14.53 17.64
CA LYS A 45 1.49 -15.26 18.59
C LYS A 45 0.92 -16.59 18.06
N GLY A 46 1.74 -17.35 17.33
CA GLY A 46 1.35 -18.64 16.74
C GLY A 46 0.67 -18.54 15.37
N SER A 47 0.31 -17.34 14.92
CA SER A 47 -0.22 -17.09 13.58
C SER A 47 0.89 -16.77 12.57
N ARG A 48 0.66 -17.12 11.31
CA ARG A 48 1.46 -16.76 10.13
C ARG A 48 0.76 -15.66 9.37
N ILE A 49 1.35 -14.47 9.38
CA ILE A 49 0.88 -13.31 8.63
C ILE A 49 1.73 -13.22 7.36
N LEU A 50 1.11 -13.36 6.20
CA LEU A 50 1.73 -13.11 4.91
C LEU A 50 1.65 -11.63 4.58
N ILE A 51 2.78 -11.02 4.26
CA ILE A 51 2.87 -9.67 3.72
C ILE A 51 3.42 -9.80 2.31
N THR A 52 2.65 -9.34 1.33
CA THR A 52 3.06 -9.33 -0.07
C THR A 52 3.27 -7.90 -0.52
N GLY A 53 4.47 -7.57 -0.99
CA GLY A 53 4.74 -6.26 -1.58
C GLY A 53 4.66 -6.33 -3.10
N ILE A 54 3.85 -5.48 -3.71
CA ILE A 54 3.74 -5.36 -5.15
C ILE A 54 4.32 -4.02 -5.61
N THR A 55 5.24 -4.08 -6.56
CA THR A 55 5.70 -2.91 -7.31
C THR A 55 4.66 -2.60 -8.38
N TYR A 56 3.79 -1.63 -8.07
CA TYR A 56 2.85 -1.08 -9.03
C TYR A 56 2.89 0.45 -8.92
N ILE A 57 3.56 1.07 -9.89
CA ILE A 57 3.82 2.51 -10.00
C ILE A 57 3.67 2.94 -11.47
N TYR A 58 3.64 4.23 -11.79
CA TYR A 58 3.41 4.69 -13.17
C TYR A 58 4.45 4.14 -14.15
N SER A 59 5.71 4.11 -13.75
CA SER A 59 6.82 3.64 -14.59
C SER A 59 6.93 2.11 -14.67
N GLN A 60 6.24 1.38 -13.78
CA GLN A 60 6.31 -0.07 -13.66
C GLN A 60 4.94 -0.62 -13.28
N ARG A 61 4.01 -0.57 -14.24
CA ARG A 61 2.72 -1.24 -14.10
C ARG A 61 2.85 -2.71 -14.46
N LEU A 62 2.23 -3.56 -13.64
CA LEU A 62 2.13 -4.99 -13.93
C LEU A 62 0.89 -5.26 -14.78
N ALA A 63 1.04 -6.16 -15.74
CA ALA A 63 -0.11 -6.80 -16.38
C ALA A 63 -0.86 -7.67 -15.36
N LYS A 64 -2.17 -7.86 -15.52
CA LYS A 64 -2.97 -8.71 -14.64
C LYS A 64 -2.39 -10.12 -14.53
N ALA A 65 -1.91 -10.69 -15.64
CA ALA A 65 -1.27 -12.02 -15.64
C ALA A 65 -0.05 -12.10 -14.71
N SER A 66 0.88 -11.13 -14.80
CA SER A 66 2.05 -11.08 -13.92
C SER A 66 1.68 -10.85 -12.46
N LEU A 67 0.68 -9.98 -12.20
CA LEU A 67 0.17 -9.78 -10.84
C LEU A 67 -0.42 -11.07 -10.29
N THR A 68 -1.29 -11.74 -11.04
CA THR A 68 -1.83 -13.05 -10.73
C THR A 68 -0.72 -14.02 -10.38
N THR A 69 0.30 -14.14 -11.24
CA THR A 69 1.46 -15.00 -10.99
C THR A 69 2.11 -14.68 -9.64
N ILE A 70 2.36 -13.41 -9.32
CA ILE A 70 2.97 -13.04 -8.03
C ILE A 70 2.04 -13.33 -6.85
N LEU A 71 0.73 -13.11 -6.98
CA LEU A 71 -0.22 -13.36 -5.88
C LEU A 71 -0.50 -14.85 -5.68
N GLU A 72 -0.31 -15.66 -6.72
CA GLU A 72 -0.56 -17.10 -6.76
C GLU A 72 0.71 -17.93 -6.48
N GLU A 73 1.90 -17.51 -6.93
CA GLU A 73 3.16 -18.26 -6.88
C GLU A 73 3.55 -18.61 -5.43
N LYS A 74 3.11 -19.80 -5.00
CA LYS A 74 3.39 -20.43 -3.71
C LYS A 74 3.31 -19.47 -2.53
N ALA A 75 2.32 -18.57 -2.51
CA ALA A 75 1.96 -17.83 -1.31
C ALA A 75 1.83 -18.84 -0.16
N PRO A 76 2.74 -18.83 0.83
CA PRO A 76 2.79 -19.90 1.82
C PRO A 76 1.50 -19.88 2.62
N PRO A 77 1.01 -21.05 3.08
CA PRO A 77 -0.17 -21.11 3.92
C PRO A 77 -0.04 -20.13 5.08
N SER A 78 -1.04 -19.31 5.27
CA SER A 78 -1.04 -18.17 6.19
C SER A 78 -2.44 -17.98 6.78
N ASP A 79 -2.49 -17.46 8.00
CA ASP A 79 -3.73 -17.20 8.72
C ASP A 79 -4.29 -15.79 8.41
N LEU A 80 -3.45 -14.93 7.85
CA LEU A 80 -3.79 -13.57 7.42
C LEU A 80 -2.90 -13.17 6.24
N LYS A 81 -3.47 -12.61 5.19
CA LYS A 81 -2.76 -12.09 4.02
C LYS A 81 -2.95 -10.58 3.87
N ILE A 82 -1.85 -9.85 3.89
CA ILE A 82 -1.81 -8.39 3.74
C ILE A 82 -1.08 -8.04 2.45
N LEU A 83 -1.71 -7.24 1.60
CA LEU A 83 -1.09 -6.66 0.42
C LEU A 83 -0.57 -5.26 0.74
N LEU A 84 0.69 -5.00 0.41
CA LEU A 84 1.32 -3.69 0.45
C LEU A 84 1.60 -3.24 -0.99
N VAL A 85 1.03 -2.12 -1.41
CA VAL A 85 1.23 -1.56 -2.75
C VAL A 85 1.31 -0.06 -2.68
N HIS A 86 2.13 0.58 -3.51
CA HIS A 86 2.19 2.04 -3.52
C HIS A 86 0.90 2.64 -4.09
N GLN A 87 0.56 2.31 -5.34
CA GLN A 87 -0.62 2.83 -6.04
C GLN A 87 -1.86 1.94 -5.83
N PRO A 88 -2.99 2.49 -5.35
CA PRO A 88 -4.23 1.74 -5.13
C PRO A 88 -5.05 1.56 -6.42
N SER A 89 -4.48 0.86 -7.41
CA SER A 89 -5.15 0.57 -8.68
C SER A 89 -6.34 -0.37 -8.48
N PRO A 90 -7.52 -0.10 -9.10
CA PRO A 90 -8.67 -1.02 -9.06
C PRO A 90 -8.30 -2.45 -9.48
N MET A 91 -7.55 -2.61 -10.57
CA MET A 91 -7.12 -3.93 -11.05
C MET A 91 -6.29 -4.70 -9.99
N VAL A 92 -5.43 -4.00 -9.25
CA VAL A 92 -4.63 -4.62 -8.18
C VAL A 92 -5.50 -5.06 -7.02
N ILE A 93 -6.44 -4.21 -6.60
CA ILE A 93 -7.36 -4.48 -5.48
C ILE A 93 -8.31 -5.64 -5.82
N GLU A 94 -8.84 -5.65 -7.05
CA GLU A 94 -9.70 -6.72 -7.55
C GLU A 94 -8.97 -8.06 -7.56
N THR A 95 -7.76 -8.09 -8.11
CA THR A 95 -6.94 -9.31 -8.17
C THR A 95 -6.54 -9.77 -6.75
N ALA A 96 -6.23 -8.86 -5.83
CA ALA A 96 -5.96 -9.20 -4.44
C ALA A 96 -7.16 -9.89 -3.77
N GLN A 97 -8.37 -9.40 -4.03
CA GLN A 97 -9.60 -10.02 -3.54
C GLN A 97 -9.81 -11.41 -4.16
N GLU A 98 -9.57 -11.58 -5.47
CA GLU A 98 -9.64 -12.86 -6.17
C GLU A 98 -8.72 -13.93 -5.54
N TYR A 99 -7.52 -13.54 -5.08
CA TYR A 99 -6.56 -14.44 -4.42
C TYR A 99 -6.65 -14.50 -2.89
N GLY A 100 -7.76 -13.99 -2.33
CA GLY A 100 -8.11 -14.13 -0.92
C GLY A 100 -7.20 -13.35 0.03
N TYR A 101 -6.77 -12.14 -0.37
CA TYR A 101 -6.14 -11.22 0.57
C TYR A 101 -7.17 -10.66 1.55
N ASP A 102 -6.75 -10.47 2.80
CA ASP A 102 -7.62 -10.02 3.90
C ASP A 102 -7.54 -8.51 4.13
N LEU A 103 -6.50 -7.85 3.64
CA LEU A 103 -6.27 -6.42 3.83
C LEU A 103 -5.33 -5.87 2.74
N VAL A 104 -5.67 -4.70 2.18
CA VAL A 104 -4.77 -3.93 1.31
C VAL A 104 -4.37 -2.64 2.01
N LEU A 105 -3.07 -2.35 1.99
CA LEU A 105 -2.47 -1.11 2.47
C LEU A 105 -1.82 -0.38 1.29
N ALA A 106 -2.22 0.88 1.08
CA ALA A 106 -1.72 1.70 -0.01
C ALA A 106 -1.54 3.16 0.37
N GLY A 107 -0.92 3.92 -0.54
CA GLY A 107 -0.70 5.36 -0.40
C GLY A 107 -0.82 6.05 -1.75
N HIS A 108 0.26 6.71 -2.19
CA HIS A 108 0.42 7.34 -3.50
C HIS A 108 -0.40 8.61 -3.76
N THR A 109 -1.68 8.64 -3.39
CA THR A 109 -2.60 9.72 -3.79
C THR A 109 -2.46 11.00 -2.95
N HIS A 110 -1.74 10.96 -1.82
CA HIS A 110 -1.62 12.06 -0.86
C HIS A 110 -2.98 12.63 -0.38
N GLY A 111 -4.06 11.86 -0.48
CA GLY A 111 -5.43 12.33 -0.24
C GLY A 111 -5.92 13.38 -1.24
N GLY A 112 -5.32 13.42 -2.44
CA GLY A 112 -5.53 14.45 -3.44
C GLY A 112 -4.61 15.67 -3.31
N GLN A 113 -3.89 15.77 -2.18
CA GLN A 113 -3.03 16.88 -1.75
C GLN A 113 -3.69 18.27 -1.67
N VAL A 114 -4.42 18.67 -2.70
CA VAL A 114 -5.25 19.88 -2.78
C VAL A 114 -6.65 19.44 -3.14
N VAL A 115 -7.58 19.58 -2.20
CA VAL A 115 -8.98 19.20 -2.38
C VAL A 115 -9.84 20.45 -2.34
N PHE A 116 -10.43 20.79 -3.50
CA PHE A 116 -11.38 21.88 -3.60
C PHE A 116 -12.76 21.38 -3.17
N ARG A 117 -13.50 22.20 -2.40
CA ARG A 117 -14.84 21.83 -1.89
C ARG A 117 -15.95 22.80 -2.31
N PRO A 118 -16.17 23.04 -3.62
CA PRO A 118 -17.29 23.87 -4.07
C PRO A 118 -18.62 23.17 -3.75
N PHE A 119 -19.56 23.90 -3.15
CA PHE A 119 -20.92 23.42 -2.87
C PHE A 119 -21.00 22.07 -2.12
N GLY A 120 -19.99 21.74 -1.31
CA GLY A 120 -19.93 20.50 -0.52
C GLY A 120 -19.37 19.27 -1.26
N PHE A 121 -19.09 19.36 -2.57
CA PHE A 121 -18.47 18.28 -3.33
C PHE A 121 -16.94 18.35 -3.19
N SER A 122 -16.29 17.23 -2.94
CA SER A 122 -14.81 17.18 -2.96
C SER A 122 -14.32 16.90 -4.37
N LEU A 123 -13.52 17.82 -4.92
CA LEU A 123 -12.89 17.72 -6.23
C LEU A 123 -11.37 17.66 -6.06
N THR A 124 -10.75 16.60 -6.57
CA THR A 124 -9.30 16.44 -6.60
C THR A 124 -8.85 15.55 -7.76
N LEU A 125 -7.62 15.76 -8.24
CA LEU A 125 -7.08 15.00 -9.38
C LEU A 125 -6.98 13.51 -9.11
N SER A 126 -6.68 13.11 -7.87
CA SER A 126 -6.54 11.68 -7.51
C SER A 126 -7.83 10.88 -7.67
N GLN A 127 -9.01 11.52 -7.65
CA GLN A 127 -10.29 10.85 -7.91
C GLN A 127 -10.41 10.34 -9.35
N PHE A 128 -9.69 10.94 -10.29
CA PHE A 128 -9.66 10.48 -11.68
C PHE A 128 -8.74 9.27 -11.87
N GLU A 129 -7.84 9.00 -10.92
CA GLU A 129 -6.89 7.89 -10.99
C GLU A 129 -7.41 6.63 -10.31
N SER A 130 -8.06 6.81 -9.16
CA SER A 130 -8.67 5.71 -8.42
C SER A 130 -9.81 6.20 -7.54
N ILE A 131 -10.85 5.39 -7.42
CA ILE A 131 -11.89 5.58 -6.40
C ILE A 131 -11.34 5.35 -4.98
N PHE A 132 -10.20 4.67 -4.85
CA PHE A 132 -9.47 4.42 -3.62
C PHE A 132 -8.39 5.49 -3.44
N TYR A 133 -8.78 6.72 -3.10
CA TYR A 133 -7.84 7.84 -3.05
C TYR A 133 -7.57 8.38 -1.64
N THR A 134 -8.36 8.03 -0.61
CA THR A 134 -8.09 8.44 0.78
C THR A 134 -8.92 7.64 1.77
N GLY A 135 -8.32 7.26 2.90
CA GLY A 135 -9.01 6.69 4.05
C GLY A 135 -9.32 5.20 3.91
N TYR A 136 -10.39 4.79 4.60
CA TYR A 136 -10.84 3.41 4.68
C TYR A 136 -11.92 3.12 3.63
N HIS A 137 -11.70 2.07 2.86
CA HIS A 137 -12.64 1.53 1.90
C HIS A 137 -12.87 0.03 2.16
N ARG A 138 -13.92 -0.50 1.54
CA ARG A 138 -14.13 -1.95 1.43
C ARG A 138 -14.36 -2.30 -0.03
N TYR A 139 -13.59 -3.26 -0.54
CA TYR A 139 -13.87 -3.91 -1.81
C TYR A 139 -14.43 -5.30 -1.53
N LYS A 140 -15.75 -5.46 -1.72
CA LYS A 140 -16.53 -6.56 -1.15
C LYS A 140 -16.28 -6.63 0.37
N ASP A 141 -15.82 -7.76 0.89
CA ASP A 141 -15.50 -7.91 2.31
C ASP A 141 -14.07 -7.52 2.70
N MET A 142 -13.18 -7.28 1.73
CA MET A 142 -11.77 -6.96 1.97
C MET A 142 -11.59 -5.46 2.28
N PRO A 143 -11.09 -5.10 3.47
CA PRO A 143 -10.68 -3.74 3.77
C PRO A 143 -9.53 -3.26 2.89
N VAL A 144 -9.60 -2.00 2.45
CA VAL A 144 -8.56 -1.30 1.71
C VAL A 144 -8.30 0.02 2.41
N VAL A 145 -7.08 0.23 2.90
CA VAL A 145 -6.68 1.47 3.58
C VAL A 145 -5.70 2.23 2.72
N VAL A 146 -6.06 3.45 2.34
CA VAL A 146 -5.24 4.36 1.55
C VAL A 146 -4.86 5.55 2.41
N THR A 147 -3.61 5.59 2.87
CA THR A 147 -3.17 6.71 3.71
C THR A 147 -2.82 7.93 2.88
N ASN A 148 -3.08 9.12 3.43
CA ASN A 148 -2.61 10.38 2.84
C ASN A 148 -1.09 10.56 2.94
N GLY A 149 -0.43 9.73 3.76
CA GLY A 149 1.00 9.80 4.02
C GLY A 149 1.45 11.14 4.60
N ILE A 150 2.77 11.30 4.73
CA ILE A 150 3.39 12.51 5.30
C ILE A 150 4.12 13.36 4.24
N GLY A 151 4.36 12.81 3.05
CA GLY A 151 5.12 13.47 1.98
C GLY A 151 4.32 14.51 1.20
N LEU A 152 4.98 15.18 0.26
CA LEU A 152 4.39 16.18 -0.65
C LEU A 152 4.80 15.84 -2.08
N THR A 153 4.00 16.22 -3.06
CA THR A 153 4.33 16.13 -4.49
C THR A 153 4.20 17.51 -5.15
N LEU A 154 5.11 17.88 -6.06
CA LEU A 154 5.13 19.13 -6.84
C LEU A 154 5.15 20.44 -6.01
N ALA A 155 4.08 20.75 -5.29
CA ALA A 155 3.93 21.94 -4.45
C ALA A 155 4.10 21.58 -2.96
N PRO A 156 4.78 22.42 -2.17
CA PRO A 156 5.00 22.19 -0.74
C PRO A 156 3.77 22.57 0.10
N LEU A 157 2.57 22.18 -0.34
CA LEU A 157 1.32 22.54 0.32
C LEU A 157 0.33 21.38 0.33
N ARG A 158 -0.48 21.33 1.40
CA ARG A 158 -1.65 20.47 1.53
C ARG A 158 -2.86 21.34 1.85
N TYR A 159 -3.96 21.15 1.12
CA TYR A 159 -5.22 21.84 1.39
C TYR A 159 -6.34 20.82 1.45
N HIS A 160 -7.01 20.73 2.60
CA HIS A 160 -8.07 19.75 2.87
C HIS A 160 -7.67 18.27 2.71
N ALA A 161 -6.37 17.97 2.66
CA ALA A 161 -5.76 16.64 2.62
C ALA A 161 -4.65 16.51 3.69
N PRO A 162 -5.03 16.43 4.98
CA PRO A 162 -4.06 16.43 6.07
C PRO A 162 -3.08 15.26 5.96
N ALA A 163 -1.83 15.50 6.39
CA ALA A 163 -0.83 14.44 6.53
C ALA A 163 -1.29 13.40 7.55
N GLU A 164 -0.95 12.14 7.32
CA GLU A 164 -1.51 11.03 8.07
C GLU A 164 -0.50 9.90 8.31
N VAL A 165 -0.58 9.31 9.50
CA VAL A 165 0.02 8.01 9.85
C VAL A 165 -1.08 7.16 10.47
N CYS A 166 -1.39 6.02 9.87
CA CYS A 166 -2.46 5.15 10.35
C CYS A 166 -1.94 4.11 11.36
N LYS A 167 -2.66 3.92 12.47
CA LYS A 167 -2.50 2.78 13.37
C LYS A 167 -3.63 1.79 13.13
N ILE A 168 -3.31 0.65 12.52
CA ILE A 168 -4.27 -0.42 12.26
C ILE A 168 -4.08 -1.51 13.32
N THR A 169 -5.16 -1.88 14.00
CA THR A 169 -5.15 -2.95 14.99
C THR A 169 -5.88 -4.16 14.42
N LEU A 170 -5.17 -5.28 14.31
CA LEU A 170 -5.73 -6.54 13.86
C LEU A 170 -6.27 -7.32 15.06
N VAL A 171 -7.52 -7.75 14.97
CA VAL A 171 -8.18 -8.55 16.00
C VAL A 171 -8.49 -9.93 15.43
N LYS A 172 -8.24 -10.97 16.23
CA LYS A 172 -8.64 -12.34 15.87
C LYS A 172 -10.17 -12.40 15.95
N LYS A 173 -10.81 -12.98 14.94
CA LYS A 173 -12.24 -13.32 15.00
C LYS A 173 -12.48 -14.46 15.99
#